data_AF-A0A960BAL8-F1
#
_entry.id   AF-A0A960BAL8-F1
#
_cell.length_a   1.000
_cell.length_b   1.000
_cell.length_c   1.000
_cell.angle_alpha   90.00
_cell.angle_beta   90.00
_cell.angle_gamma   90.00
#
_symmetry.space_group_name_H-M   'P 1'
#
loop_
_entity.id
_entity.type
_entity.pdbx_description
1 polymer ?
#
loop_
_entity_poly.entity_id
_entity_poly.type
_entity_poly.pdbx_seq_one_letter_code
_entity_poly.pdbx_strand_id
1 'polypeptide(L)'
;MNPTDPVAALREIAYLMERVQADGHRVRAFRVAADVVAGLSADEFGSRAAAGSWRELPGLGETTATVVAQAVAGRVPDRLAKLRGEAKPLATGGEDLRAALRGDLHTHTDASDGTAPIERSREAATALGYEYLA
;
A
#
# COMPACT_ATOMS: atom_id res chain seq x y z
N MET A 1 2.12 3.79 8.46
CA MET A 1 1.61 4.38 7.21
C MET A 1 0.51 5.37 7.54
N ASN A 2 0.52 6.55 6.92
CA ASN A 2 -0.55 7.53 7.10
C ASN A 2 -1.80 7.04 6.34
N PRO A 3 -2.91 6.66 7.02
CA PRO A 3 -4.07 6.06 6.34
C PRO A 3 -4.88 7.06 5.51
N THR A 4 -4.57 8.36 5.61
CA THR A 4 -5.15 9.42 4.79
C THR A 4 -4.25 9.82 3.62
N ASP A 5 -3.06 9.22 3.48
CA ASP A 5 -2.29 9.35 2.24
C ASP A 5 -2.89 8.39 1.18
N PRO A 6 -3.36 8.90 0.02
CA PRO A 6 -3.98 8.06 -1.01
C PRO A 6 -3.06 6.97 -1.53
N VAL A 7 -1.74 7.23 -1.64
CA VAL A 7 -0.79 6.23 -2.14
C VAL A 7 -0.63 5.11 -1.12
N ALA A 8 -0.38 5.45 0.15
CA ALA A 8 -0.33 4.47 1.23
C ALA A 8 -1.63 3.66 1.34
N ALA A 9 -2.79 4.30 1.26
CA ALA A 9 -4.08 3.63 1.37
C ALA A 9 -4.31 2.62 0.22
N LEU A 10 -4.01 2.98 -1.02
CA LEU A 10 -4.12 2.05 -2.17
C LEU A 10 -3.17 0.85 -2.02
N ARG A 11 -1.92 1.10 -1.61
CA ARG A 11 -0.92 0.04 -1.38
C ARG A 11 -1.34 -0.92 -0.26
N GLU A 12 -1.91 -0.39 0.83
CA GLU A 12 -2.38 -1.20 1.94
C GLU A 12 -3.61 -2.02 1.58
N ILE A 13 -4.55 -1.47 0.81
CA ILE A 13 -5.70 -2.23 0.29
C ILE A 13 -5.21 -3.40 -0.57
N ALA A 14 -4.26 -3.18 -1.48
CA ALA A 14 -3.69 -4.25 -2.31
C ALA A 14 -3.08 -5.35 -1.44
N TYR A 15 -2.27 -4.97 -0.43
CA TYR A 15 -1.66 -5.90 0.51
C TYR A 15 -2.69 -6.73 1.29
N LEU A 16 -3.74 -6.10 1.83
CA LEU A 16 -4.80 -6.81 2.57
C LEU A 16 -5.57 -7.78 1.67
N MET A 17 -5.76 -7.43 0.40
CA MET A 17 -6.38 -8.30 -0.59
C MET A 17 -5.48 -9.49 -0.97
N GLU A 18 -4.18 -9.29 -1.12
CA GLU A 18 -3.19 -10.36 -1.37
C GLU A 18 -3.17 -11.38 -0.23
N ARG A 19 -3.22 -10.91 1.03
CA ARG A 19 -3.23 -11.78 2.23
C ARG A 19 -4.37 -12.79 2.25
N VAL A 20 -5.51 -12.45 1.68
CA VAL A 20 -6.70 -13.32 1.63
C VAL A 20 -6.84 -14.03 0.27
N GLN A 21 -5.78 -14.02 -0.56
CA GLN A 21 -5.75 -14.61 -1.90
C GLN A 21 -6.93 -14.14 -2.77
N ALA A 22 -7.27 -12.85 -2.68
CA ALA A 22 -8.29 -12.26 -3.53
C ALA A 22 -7.87 -12.32 -5.01
N ASP A 23 -8.83 -12.05 -5.90
CA ASP A 23 -8.59 -11.98 -7.35
C ASP A 23 -7.38 -11.09 -7.70
N GLY A 24 -6.39 -11.69 -8.37
CA GLY A 24 -5.11 -11.05 -8.69
C GLY A 24 -5.24 -9.87 -9.66
N HIS A 25 -6.26 -9.86 -10.53
CA HIS A 25 -6.53 -8.73 -11.40
C HIS A 25 -6.98 -7.50 -10.59
N ARG A 26 -7.87 -7.70 -9.62
CA ARG A 26 -8.29 -6.61 -8.71
C ARG A 26 -7.12 -6.10 -7.86
N VAL A 27 -6.29 -6.99 -7.32
CA VAL A 27 -5.08 -6.60 -6.58
C VAL A 27 -4.18 -5.71 -7.44
N ARG A 28 -3.89 -6.15 -8.67
CA ARG A 28 -3.05 -5.40 -9.61
C ARG A 28 -3.62 -4.00 -9.89
N ALA A 29 -4.94 -3.87 -10.02
CA ALA A 29 -5.58 -2.57 -10.23
C ALA A 29 -5.28 -1.57 -9.09
N PHE A 30 -5.26 -2.02 -7.83
CA PHE A 30 -4.87 -1.16 -6.71
C PHE A 30 -3.39 -0.77 -6.74
N ARG A 31 -2.50 -1.70 -7.11
CA ARG A 31 -1.06 -1.42 -7.27
C ARG A 31 -0.81 -0.39 -8.36
N VAL A 32 -1.39 -0.60 -9.55
CA VAL A 32 -1.29 0.32 -10.68
C VAL A 32 -1.83 1.71 -10.32
N ALA A 33 -3.01 1.78 -9.69
CA ALA A 33 -3.55 3.07 -9.25
C ALA A 33 -2.62 3.79 -8.26
N ALA A 34 -1.99 3.06 -7.34
CA ALA A 34 -1.03 3.66 -6.40
C ALA A 34 0.19 4.24 -7.11
N ASP A 35 0.71 3.52 -8.11
CA ASP A 35 1.88 3.97 -8.87
C ASP A 35 1.56 5.17 -9.77
N VAL A 36 0.38 5.20 -10.39
CA VAL A 36 -0.11 6.37 -11.15
C VAL A 36 -0.20 7.59 -10.24
N VAL A 37 -0.82 7.48 -9.07
CA VAL A 37 -0.96 8.61 -8.13
C VAL A 37 0.40 9.04 -7.58
N ALA A 38 1.30 8.11 -7.29
CA ALA A 38 2.64 8.41 -6.80
C ALA A 38 3.54 9.08 -7.86
N GLY A 39 3.25 8.90 -9.15
CA GLY A 39 3.97 9.52 -10.25
C GLY A 39 3.53 10.94 -10.61
N LEU A 40 2.46 11.46 -10.00
CA LEU A 40 1.96 12.81 -10.28
C LEU A 40 2.88 13.88 -9.67
N SER A 41 3.04 15.01 -10.38
CA SER A 41 3.63 16.20 -9.79
C SER A 41 2.70 16.79 -8.72
N ALA A 42 3.26 17.61 -7.82
CA ALA A 42 2.46 18.28 -6.79
C ALA A 42 1.35 19.17 -7.40
N ASP A 43 1.64 19.86 -8.50
CA ASP A 43 0.69 20.73 -9.20
C ASP A 43 -0.44 19.95 -9.87
N GLU A 44 -0.10 18.82 -10.54
CA GLU A 44 -1.12 17.97 -11.15
C GLU A 44 -2.00 17.31 -10.09
N PHE A 45 -1.38 16.79 -9.02
CA PHE A 45 -2.09 16.21 -7.90
C PHE A 45 -3.08 17.22 -7.28
N GLY A 46 -2.63 18.44 -7.01
CA GLY A 46 -3.45 19.51 -6.45
C GLY A 46 -4.62 19.90 -7.37
N SER A 47 -4.36 20.03 -8.67
CA SER A 47 -5.39 20.35 -9.67
C SER A 47 -6.47 19.28 -9.74
N ARG A 48 -6.09 18.00 -9.72
CA ARG A 48 -7.04 16.87 -9.72
C ARG A 48 -7.80 16.75 -8.42
N ALA A 49 -7.15 17.03 -7.29
CA ALA A 49 -7.81 17.07 -5.98
C ALA A 49 -8.91 18.13 -5.94
N ALA A 50 -8.66 19.33 -6.47
CA ALA A 50 -9.65 20.40 -6.55
C ALA A 50 -10.81 20.06 -7.52
N ALA A 51 -10.50 19.44 -8.66
CA ALA A 51 -11.49 19.09 -9.68
C ALA A 51 -12.27 17.79 -9.38
N GLY A 52 -11.77 16.92 -8.50
CA GLY A 52 -12.34 15.59 -8.27
C GLY A 52 -12.19 14.63 -9.47
N SER A 53 -11.22 14.86 -10.34
CA SER A 53 -11.08 14.19 -11.65
C SER A 53 -10.24 12.90 -11.62
N TRP A 54 -10.25 12.17 -10.51
CA TRP A 54 -9.42 10.96 -10.34
C TRP A 54 -9.76 9.84 -11.34
N ARG A 55 -11.02 9.74 -11.78
CA ARG A 55 -11.49 8.72 -12.75
C ARG A 55 -10.98 8.97 -14.17
N GLU A 56 -10.47 10.17 -14.46
CA GLU A 56 -9.92 10.51 -15.77
C GLU A 56 -8.48 10.02 -15.93
N LEU A 57 -7.81 9.63 -14.85
CA LEU A 57 -6.46 9.10 -14.91
C LEU A 57 -6.49 7.66 -15.45
N PRO A 58 -5.71 7.36 -16.51
CA PRO A 58 -5.50 5.99 -16.96
C PRO A 58 -4.98 5.13 -15.80
N GLY A 59 -5.60 3.98 -15.58
CA GLY A 59 -5.26 3.07 -14.48
C GLY A 59 -6.08 3.27 -13.19
N LEU A 60 -6.93 4.30 -13.10
CA LEU A 60 -7.87 4.47 -12.00
C LEU A 60 -9.29 4.07 -12.43
N GLY A 61 -9.80 3.00 -11.82
CA GLY A 61 -11.20 2.62 -11.92
C GLY A 61 -12.07 3.31 -10.86
N GLU A 62 -13.37 3.03 -10.88
CA GLU A 62 -14.33 3.62 -9.94
C GLU A 62 -13.93 3.44 -8.46
N THR A 63 -13.57 2.21 -8.08
CA THR A 63 -13.22 1.89 -6.70
C THR A 63 -11.90 2.53 -6.27
N THR A 64 -10.87 2.52 -7.12
CA THR A 64 -9.57 3.11 -6.78
C THR A 64 -9.64 4.63 -6.73
N ALA A 65 -10.36 5.26 -7.66
CA ALA A 65 -10.64 6.70 -7.62
C ALA A 65 -11.41 7.13 -6.36
N THR A 66 -12.39 6.32 -5.91
CA THR A 66 -13.11 6.58 -4.66
C THR A 66 -12.17 6.56 -3.45
N VAL A 67 -11.26 5.57 -3.39
CA VAL A 67 -10.26 5.49 -2.32
C VAL A 67 -9.38 6.73 -2.29
N VAL A 68 -8.89 7.18 -3.44
CA VAL A 68 -8.08 8.41 -3.54
C VAL A 68 -8.85 9.62 -3.06
N ALA A 69 -10.09 9.80 -3.53
CA ALA A 69 -10.93 10.93 -3.14
C ALA A 69 -11.18 10.98 -1.62
N GLN A 70 -11.44 9.82 -0.98
CA GLN A 70 -11.65 9.75 0.46
C GLN A 70 -10.39 10.09 1.26
N ALA A 71 -9.24 9.57 0.84
CA ALA A 71 -7.95 9.85 1.47
C ALA A 71 -7.58 11.34 1.36
N VAL A 72 -7.73 11.93 0.18
CA VAL A 72 -7.50 13.36 -0.07
C VAL A 72 -8.43 14.25 0.77
N ALA A 73 -9.65 13.80 1.04
CA ALA A 73 -10.58 14.46 1.96
C ALA A 73 -10.20 14.30 3.46
N GLY A 74 -9.02 13.75 3.77
CA GLY A 74 -8.51 13.56 5.12
C GLY A 74 -9.20 12.43 5.89
N ARG A 75 -9.92 11.53 5.20
CA ARG A 75 -10.62 10.41 5.83
C ARG A 75 -9.94 9.09 5.48
N VAL A 76 -10.00 8.13 6.40
CA VAL A 76 -9.61 6.75 6.10
C VAL A 76 -10.59 6.20 5.06
N PRO A 77 -10.14 5.68 3.90
CA PRO A 77 -11.05 5.15 2.89
C PRO A 77 -11.89 3.98 3.43
N ASP A 78 -13.18 3.94 3.08
CA ASP A 78 -14.13 2.97 3.64
C ASP A 78 -13.72 1.53 3.31
N ARG A 79 -13.21 1.31 2.09
CA ARG A 79 -12.69 0.01 1.67
C ARG A 79 -11.50 -0.43 2.51
N LEU A 80 -10.60 0.50 2.85
CA LEU A 80 -9.46 0.22 3.71
C LEU A 80 -9.92 -0.10 5.14
N ALA A 81 -10.83 0.72 5.69
CA ALA A 81 -11.40 0.49 7.01
C ALA A 81 -12.07 -0.89 7.11
N LYS A 82 -12.86 -1.26 6.09
CA LYS A 82 -13.50 -2.58 6.00
C LYS A 82 -12.47 -3.71 5.97
N LEU A 83 -11.49 -3.66 5.07
CA LEU A 83 -10.47 -4.71 4.95
C LEU A 83 -9.64 -4.85 6.22
N ARG A 84 -9.33 -3.75 6.92
CA ARG A 84 -8.67 -3.78 8.22
C ARG A 84 -9.52 -4.48 9.29
N GLY A 85 -10.82 -4.19 9.34
CA GLY A 85 -11.75 -4.83 10.28
C GLY A 85 -11.96 -6.33 10.01
N GLU A 86 -11.86 -6.75 8.76
CA GLU A 86 -11.97 -8.16 8.35
C GLU A 86 -10.64 -8.93 8.47
N ALA A 87 -9.52 -8.24 8.60
CA ALA A 87 -8.21 -8.86 8.65
C ALA A 87 -8.02 -9.70 9.93
N LYS A 88 -7.70 -10.98 9.74
CA LYS A 88 -7.37 -11.91 10.82
C LYS A 88 -5.91 -12.38 10.71
N PRO A 89 -5.30 -12.87 11.80
CA PRO A 89 -4.02 -13.57 11.72
C PRO A 89 -4.12 -14.71 10.70
N LEU A 90 -3.08 -14.87 9.85
CA LEU A 90 -3.02 -15.96 8.87
C LEU A 90 -2.66 -17.29 9.52
N ALA A 91 -1.97 -17.24 10.65
CA ALA A 91 -1.62 -18.37 11.49
C ALA A 91 -1.61 -17.90 12.95
N THR A 92 -1.70 -18.85 13.87
CA THR A 92 -1.61 -18.64 15.33
C THR A 92 -0.51 -19.53 15.91
N GLY A 93 0.11 -19.12 17.02
CA GLY A 93 1.11 -19.91 17.77
C GLY A 93 2.57 -19.60 17.42
N GLY A 94 2.83 -18.60 16.58
CA GLY A 94 4.17 -18.15 16.20
C GLY A 94 4.50 -16.73 16.65
N GLU A 95 3.65 -16.12 17.47
CA GLU A 95 3.71 -14.71 17.86
C GLU A 95 5.01 -14.38 18.61
N ASP A 96 5.41 -15.23 19.56
CA ASP A 96 6.64 -15.04 20.34
C ASP A 96 7.90 -15.13 19.44
N LEU A 97 7.91 -16.11 18.51
CA LEU A 97 8.98 -16.23 17.53
C LEU A 97 9.03 -15.02 16.59
N ARG A 98 7.86 -14.55 16.12
CA ARG A 98 7.77 -13.37 15.26
C ARG A 98 8.23 -12.10 15.97
N ALA A 99 7.95 -11.97 17.26
CA ALA A 99 8.39 -10.85 18.09
C ALA A 99 9.89 -10.90 18.40
N ALA A 100 10.51 -12.08 18.42
CA ALA A 100 11.94 -12.25 18.61
C ALA A 100 12.78 -11.92 17.36
N LEU A 101 12.16 -11.73 16.18
CA LEU A 101 12.88 -11.36 14.96
C LEU A 101 13.44 -9.94 15.05
N ARG A 102 14.77 -9.83 14.99
CA ARG A 102 15.49 -8.56 14.96
C ARG A 102 15.75 -8.05 13.54
N GLY A 103 15.56 -8.86 12.51
CA GLY A 103 15.83 -8.45 11.14
C GLY A 103 15.66 -9.56 10.13
N ASP A 104 15.93 -9.21 8.87
CA ASP A 104 15.92 -10.15 7.74
C ASP A 104 17.34 -10.25 7.16
N LEU A 105 17.79 -11.48 6.96
CA LEU A 105 19.15 -11.79 6.48
C LEU A 105 19.17 -12.11 4.99
N HIS A 106 18.03 -12.09 4.30
CA HIS A 106 17.96 -12.38 2.88
C HIS A 106 16.82 -11.61 2.21
N THR A 107 17.14 -10.44 1.66
CA THR A 107 16.19 -9.67 0.87
C THR A 107 16.74 -9.34 -0.51
N HIS A 108 15.82 -9.04 -1.43
CA HIS A 108 16.15 -8.63 -2.79
C HIS A 108 15.69 -7.20 -3.02
N THR A 109 16.49 -6.44 -3.75
CA THR A 109 16.16 -5.08 -4.19
C THR A 109 16.20 -5.02 -5.71
N ASP A 110 15.79 -3.88 -6.27
CA ASP A 110 15.91 -3.60 -7.70
C ASP A 110 17.35 -3.51 -8.22
N ALA A 111 18.36 -3.59 -7.34
CA ALA A 111 19.75 -3.80 -7.73
C ALA A 111 20.04 -5.22 -8.26
N SER A 112 19.13 -6.18 -8.06
CA SER A 112 19.19 -7.53 -8.65
C SER A 112 17.86 -7.92 -9.31
N ASP A 113 17.10 -8.79 -8.67
CA ASP A 113 15.86 -9.45 -9.11
C ASP A 113 14.68 -9.12 -8.18
N GLY A 114 14.88 -8.21 -7.22
CA GLY A 114 13.80 -7.61 -6.45
C GLY A 114 13.05 -6.53 -7.26
N THR A 115 11.90 -6.10 -6.74
CA THR A 115 11.04 -5.10 -7.39
C THR A 115 10.94 -3.78 -6.63
N ALA A 116 11.67 -3.66 -5.51
CA ALA A 116 11.64 -2.49 -4.65
C ALA A 116 13.04 -1.89 -4.48
N PRO A 117 13.17 -0.55 -4.52
CA PRO A 117 14.42 0.13 -4.19
C PRO A 117 14.77 -0.06 -2.71
N ILE A 118 16.06 0.04 -2.38
CA ILE A 118 16.59 -0.21 -1.04
C ILE A 118 15.92 0.68 0.03
N GLU A 119 15.55 1.92 -0.31
CA GLU A 119 14.86 2.85 0.59
C GLU A 119 13.51 2.30 1.03
N ARG A 120 12.73 1.71 0.12
CA ARG A 120 11.44 1.09 0.47
C ARG A 120 11.64 -0.15 1.34
N SER A 121 12.66 -0.96 1.06
CA SER A 121 12.96 -2.14 1.89
C SER A 121 13.36 -1.73 3.32
N ARG A 122 14.15 -0.66 3.46
CA ARG A 122 14.51 -0.07 4.76
C ARG A 122 13.30 0.48 5.51
N GLU A 123 12.42 1.22 4.83
CA GLU A 123 11.16 1.72 5.42
C GLU A 123 10.28 0.58 5.93
N ALA A 124 10.17 -0.51 5.16
CA ALA A 124 9.41 -1.70 5.55
C ALA A 124 10.03 -2.38 6.77
N ALA A 125 11.34 -2.63 6.77
CA ALA A 125 12.06 -3.19 7.93
C ALA A 125 11.85 -2.34 9.19
N THR A 126 11.94 -1.02 9.06
CA THR A 126 11.73 -0.07 10.17
C THR A 126 10.29 -0.17 10.71
N ALA A 127 9.30 -0.20 9.82
CA ALA A 127 7.90 -0.36 10.20
C ALA A 127 7.59 -1.71 10.88
N LEU A 128 8.39 -2.74 10.60
CA LEU A 128 8.32 -4.06 11.25
C LEU A 128 9.09 -4.14 12.59
N GLY A 129 9.81 -3.09 12.97
CA GLY A 129 10.63 -3.06 14.19
C GLY A 129 11.97 -3.80 14.05
N TYR A 130 12.43 -4.04 12.83
CA TYR A 130 13.73 -4.68 12.59
C TYR A 130 14.89 -3.71 12.84
N GLU A 131 15.92 -4.22 13.50
CA GLU A 131 17.20 -3.56 13.77
C GLU A 131 18.15 -3.63 12.56
N TYR A 132 18.02 -4.65 11.72
CA TYR A 132 18.86 -4.84 10.54
C TYR A 132 18.11 -5.46 9.35
N LEU A 133 18.67 -5.21 8.17
CA LEU A 133 18.24 -5.74 6.87
C LEU A 133 19.51 -6.04 6.07
N ALA A 134 19.58 -7.21 5.42
CA ALA A 134 20.68 -7.61 4.53
C ALA A 134 20.21 -7.73 3.07
#